data_AF-A0A843R0A1-F1
#
_entry.id   AF-A0A843R0A1-F1
#
_cell.length_a   1.000
_cell.length_b   1.000
_cell.length_c   1.000
_cell.angle_alpha   90.00
_cell.angle_beta   90.00
_cell.angle_gamma   90.00
#
_symmetry.space_group_name_H-M   'P 1'
#
loop_
_entity.id
_entity.type
_entity.pdbx_description
1 polymer ?
#
loop_
_entity_poly.entity_id
_entity_poly.type
_entity_poly.pdbx_seq_one_letter_code
_entity_poly.pdbx_strand_id
1 'polypeptide(L)'
;MNELITITALNKQFGAQTVLNGVDLTITSEKIIGLIGPSGAGKTTLIKTTLGMEKADSGTSLVLGQQMPNRQILGQIGYMAQSDALYETLTAKENLAFFAQLKGVERHQLTAE
;
A
#
# COMPACT_ATOMS: atom_id res chain seq x y z
N MET A 1 1.61 -16.41 14.94
CA MET A 1 0.65 -15.78 14.02
C MET A 1 1.45 -15.10 12.91
N ASN A 2 1.04 -15.21 11.65
CA ASN A 2 1.79 -14.62 10.54
C ASN A 2 1.38 -13.15 10.38
N GLU A 3 2.08 -12.25 11.07
CA GLU A 3 1.87 -10.80 10.97
C GLU A 3 2.34 -10.30 9.61
N LEU A 4 1.44 -9.67 8.86
CA LEU A 4 1.69 -9.17 7.52
C LEU A 4 2.04 -7.68 7.52
N ILE A 5 1.34 -6.90 8.36
CA ILE A 5 1.60 -5.48 8.57
C ILE A 5 1.61 -5.21 10.07
N THR A 6 2.67 -4.58 10.56
CA THR A 6 2.79 -4.15 11.96
C THR A 6 3.15 -2.68 11.98
N ILE A 7 2.33 -1.87 12.63
CA ILE A 7 2.50 -0.43 12.79
C ILE A 7 2.65 -0.17 14.28
N THR A 8 3.70 0.58 14.65
CA THR A 8 3.98 0.90 16.05
C THR A 8 4.18 2.40 16.21
N ALA A 9 3.33 3.00 17.05
CA ALA A 9 3.33 4.41 17.39
C ALA A 9 3.52 5.35 16.18
N LEU A 10 2.83 5.07 15.07
CA LEU A 10 3.04 5.81 13.82
C LEU A 10 2.42 7.19 13.88
N ASN A 11 3.27 8.20 13.65
CA ASN A 11 2.88 9.61 13.69
C ASN A 11 3.11 10.28 12.33
N LYS A 12 2.19 11.18 11.98
CA LYS A 12 2.30 12.03 10.79
C LYS A 12 1.59 13.37 11.00
N GLN A 13 2.31 14.44 10.71
CA GLN A 13 1.87 15.82 10.76
C GLN A 13 2.19 16.50 9.42
N PHE A 14 1.37 17.49 9.06
CA PHE A 14 1.61 18.39 7.94
C PHE A 14 1.51 19.82 8.45
N GLY A 15 2.66 20.49 8.59
CA GLY A 15 2.71 21.79 9.27
C GLY A 15 2.24 21.64 10.73
N ALA A 16 1.21 22.40 11.12
CA ALA A 16 0.63 22.36 12.45
C ALA A 16 -0.46 21.28 12.64
N GLN A 17 -0.84 20.56 11.57
CA GLN A 17 -1.95 19.61 11.61
C GLN A 17 -1.44 18.18 11.82
N THR A 18 -1.81 17.59 12.96
CA THR A 18 -1.60 16.15 13.20
C THR A 18 -2.65 15.32 12.47
N VAL A 19 -2.21 14.40 11.62
CA VAL A 19 -3.08 13.50 10.83
C VAL A 19 -3.04 12.07 11.36
N LEU A 20 -1.87 11.58 11.76
CA LEU A 20 -1.71 10.30 12.48
C LEU A 20 -1.07 10.60 13.84
N ASN A 21 -1.67 10.09 14.92
CA ASN A 21 -1.26 10.34 16.29
C ASN A 21 -1.06 9.02 17.03
N GLY A 22 0.16 8.49 16.99
CA GLY A 22 0.54 7.25 17.69
C GLY A 22 -0.30 6.04 17.29
N VAL A 23 -0.46 5.78 15.98
CA VAL A 23 -1.27 4.65 15.52
C VAL A 23 -0.53 3.33 15.74
N ASP A 24 -1.17 2.40 16.44
CA ASP A 24 -0.74 1.01 16.61
C ASP A 24 -1.72 0.08 15.90
N LEU A 25 -1.22 -0.81 15.05
CA LEU A 25 -2.05 -1.73 14.27
C LEU A 25 -1.25 -2.97 13.85
N THR A 26 -1.83 -4.15 14.09
CA THR A 26 -1.29 -5.42 13.57
C THR A 26 -2.33 -6.11 12.69
N ILE A 27 -1.93 -6.42 11.47
CA ILE A 27 -2.73 -7.14 10.47
C ILE A 27 -2.05 -8.47 10.21
N THR A 28 -2.79 -9.56 10.35
CA THR A 28 -2.33 -10.91 9.98
C THR A 28 -2.74 -11.26 8.55
N SER A 29 -2.07 -12.26 7.96
CA SER A 29 -2.47 -12.79 6.65
C SER A 29 -3.92 -13.31 6.61
N GLU A 30 -4.44 -13.52 5.39
CA GLU A 30 -5.75 -14.14 5.11
C GLU A 30 -6.96 -13.35 5.61
N LYS A 31 -6.82 -12.03 5.76
CA LYS A 31 -7.90 -11.14 6.17
C LYS A 31 -8.18 -10.08 5.12
N ILE A 32 -9.46 -9.79 4.93
CA ILE A 32 -9.93 -8.57 4.26
C ILE A 32 -10.25 -7.56 5.36
N ILE A 33 -9.69 -6.36 5.25
CA ILE A 33 -9.83 -5.30 6.27
C ILE A 33 -10.38 -4.04 5.61
N GLY A 34 -11.37 -3.43 6.26
CA GLY A 34 -11.90 -2.12 5.89
C GLY A 34 -11.36 -1.04 6.83
N LEU A 35 -10.73 -0.01 6.28
CA LEU A 35 -10.36 1.20 7.00
C LEU A 35 -11.44 2.28 6.79
N ILE A 36 -12.26 2.53 7.82
CA ILE A 36 -13.45 3.37 7.72
C ILE A 36 -13.29 4.62 8.60
N GLY A 37 -13.81 5.75 8.13
CA GLY A 37 -13.80 7.02 8.84
C GLY A 37 -14.19 8.18 7.93
N PRO A 38 -14.53 9.37 8.48
CA PRO A 38 -14.93 10.53 7.68
C PRO A 38 -13.81 11.02 6.75
N SER A 39 -14.16 11.89 5.79
CA SER A 39 -13.15 12.57 4.98
C SER A 39 -12.19 13.35 5.89
N GLY A 40 -10.89 13.33 5.57
CA GLY A 40 -9.86 13.97 6.40
C GLY A 40 -9.40 13.17 7.62
N ALA A 41 -10.02 12.03 7.96
CA ALA A 41 -9.61 11.20 9.12
C ALA A 41 -8.23 10.53 9.01
N GLY A 42 -7.44 10.81 7.97
CA GLY A 42 -6.10 10.26 7.80
C GLY A 42 -6.01 8.89 7.15
N LYS A 43 -7.11 8.31 6.62
CA LYS A 43 -7.11 6.97 6.01
C LYS A 43 -6.07 6.78 4.90
N THR A 44 -6.08 7.68 3.92
CA THR A 44 -5.11 7.67 2.81
C THR A 44 -3.70 7.90 3.32
N THR A 45 -3.53 8.78 4.31
CA THR A 45 -2.23 9.05 4.94
C THR A 45 -1.70 7.81 5.65
N LEU A 46 -2.53 7.08 6.40
CA LEU A 46 -2.14 5.83 7.05
C LEU A 46 -1.63 4.83 6.01
N ILE A 47 -2.39 4.57 4.94
CA ILE A 47 -1.99 3.63 3.89
C ILE A 47 -0.66 4.06 3.24
N LYS A 48 -0.52 5.33 2.85
CA LYS A 48 0.69 5.84 2.21
C LYS A 48 1.90 5.77 3.13
N THR A 49 1.75 6.11 4.41
CA THR A 49 2.84 6.07 5.39
C THR A 49 3.24 4.63 5.71
N THR A 50 2.28 3.71 5.85
CA THR A 50 2.53 2.26 6.01
C THR A 50 3.33 1.70 4.84
N LEU A 51 2.98 2.09 3.60
CA LEU A 51 3.69 1.65 2.39
C LEU A 51 4.98 2.45 2.11
N GLY A 52 5.38 3.36 3.01
CA GLY A 52 6.58 4.19 2.85
C GLY A 52 6.53 5.18 1.68
N MET A 53 5.35 5.45 1.12
CA MET A 53 5.13 6.47 0.10
C MET A 53 5.10 7.89 0.69
N GLU A 54 4.71 7.98 1.97
CA GLU A 54 4.76 9.20 2.76
C GLU A 54 5.69 8.95 3.96
N LYS A 55 6.56 9.91 4.28
CA LYS A 55 7.51 9.75 5.39
C LYS A 55 6.79 9.95 6.72
N ALA A 56 6.87 8.99 7.63
CA ALA A 56 6.43 9.15 9.02
C ALA A 56 7.32 10.16 9.76
N ASP A 57 6.75 10.92 10.68
CA ASP A 57 7.53 11.80 11.56
C ASP A 57 8.16 11.02 12.72
N SER A 58 7.45 9.99 13.20
CA SER A 58 7.97 9.02 14.17
C SER A 58 7.17 7.71 14.12
N GLY A 59 7.67 6.70 14.84
CA GLY A 59 7.13 5.34 14.81
C GLY A 59 7.67 4.51 13.64
N THR A 60 7.16 3.29 13.51
CA THR A 60 7.61 2.34 12.50
C THR A 60 6.44 1.65 11.81
N SER A 61 6.68 1.22 10.58
CA SER A 61 5.80 0.30 9.87
C SER A 61 6.64 -0.82 9.28
N LEU A 62 6.24 -2.05 9.58
CA LEU A 62 6.74 -3.27 8.98
C LEU A 62 5.66 -3.82 8.05
N VAL A 63 6.04 -4.15 6.82
CA VAL A 63 5.19 -4.81 5.83
C VAL A 63 5.96 -6.03 5.34
N LEU A 64 5.32 -7.21 5.32
CA LEU A 64 5.98 -8.49 5.00
C LEU A 64 7.22 -8.72 5.89
N GLY A 65 7.15 -8.32 7.16
CA GLY A 65 8.27 -8.39 8.11
C GLY A 65 9.44 -7.44 7.82
N GLN A 66 9.34 -6.55 6.83
CA GLN A 66 10.38 -5.59 6.47
C GLN A 66 9.98 -4.17 6.84
N GLN A 67 10.91 -3.42 7.42
CA GLN A 67 10.66 -2.01 7.75
C GLN A 67 10.52 -1.16 6.48
N MET A 68 9.49 -0.32 6.44
CA MET A 68 9.21 0.59 5.32
C MET A 68 9.85 1.97 5.54
N PRO A 69 10.27 2.66 4.45
CA PRO A 69 10.21 2.25 3.04
C PRO A 69 11.26 1.19 2.67
N ASN A 70 10.87 0.16 1.93
CA ASN A 70 11.79 -0.84 1.36
C ASN A 70 11.42 -1.18 -0.08
N ARG A 71 12.29 -0.80 -1.03
CA ARG A 71 12.07 -0.99 -2.48
C ARG A 71 12.02 -2.45 -2.90
N GLN A 72 12.73 -3.34 -2.20
CA GLN A 72 12.83 -4.76 -2.57
C GLN A 72 11.49 -5.49 -2.43
N ILE A 73 10.63 -5.03 -1.52
CA ILE A 73 9.32 -5.65 -1.29
C ILE A 73 8.16 -4.95 -2.01
N LEU A 74 8.37 -3.77 -2.60
CA LEU A 74 7.30 -3.07 -3.33
C LEU A 74 6.74 -3.91 -4.50
N GLY A 75 7.57 -4.76 -5.11
CA GLY A 75 7.13 -5.71 -6.13
C GLY A 75 6.06 -6.70 -5.64
N GLN A 76 6.08 -7.03 -4.35
CA GLN A 76 5.17 -7.98 -3.71
C GLN A 76 3.86 -7.34 -3.23
N ILE A 77 3.75 -6.01 -3.32
CA ILE A 77 2.59 -5.26 -2.86
C ILE A 77 1.81 -4.75 -4.08
N GLY A 78 0.49 -4.96 -4.07
CA GLY A 78 -0.45 -4.29 -4.97
C GLY A 78 -0.98 -3.03 -4.29
N TYR A 79 -0.88 -1.89 -4.94
CA TYR A 79 -1.46 -0.63 -4.46
C TYR A 79 -2.26 0.02 -5.59
N MET A 80 -3.55 0.22 -5.36
CA MET A 80 -4.40 1.01 -6.23
C MET A 80 -4.59 2.39 -5.57
N ALA A 81 -4.05 3.43 -6.21
CA ALA A 81 -4.22 4.79 -5.73
C ALA A 81 -5.66 5.28 -5.99
N GLN A 82 -6.01 6.42 -5.41
CA GLN A 82 -7.32 7.04 -5.63
C GLN A 82 -7.51 7.52 -7.09
N SER A 83 -6.42 7.89 -7.76
CA SER A 83 -6.41 8.15 -9.20
C SER A 83 -5.99 6.89 -9.94
N ASP A 84 -6.72 6.54 -10.99
CA ASP A 84 -6.40 5.39 -11.82
C ASP A 84 -5.00 5.55 -12.43
N ALA A 85 -4.16 4.53 -12.27
CA ALA A 85 -2.84 4.48 -12.90
C ALA A 85 -2.92 3.85 -14.31
N LEU A 86 -4.03 4.07 -15.02
CA LEU A 86 -4.29 3.44 -16.32
C LEU A 86 -3.72 4.28 -17.45
N TYR A 87 -3.16 3.59 -18.45
CA TYR A 87 -2.76 4.22 -19.71
C TYR A 87 -3.99 4.35 -20.59
N GLU A 88 -4.44 5.59 -20.81
CA GLU A 88 -5.65 5.89 -21.58
C GLU A 88 -5.53 5.50 -23.07
N THR A 89 -4.32 5.41 -23.59
CA THR A 89 -4.05 4.95 -24.96
C THR A 89 -4.10 3.43 -25.12
N LEU A 90 -4.28 2.69 -24.02
CA LEU A 90 -4.35 1.22 -24.01
C LEU A 90 -5.76 0.76 -23.65
N THR A 91 -6.21 -0.33 -24.27
CA THR A 91 -7.42 -1.04 -23.86
C THR A 91 -7.26 -1.61 -22.43
N ALA A 92 -8.38 -2.03 -21.82
CA ALA A 92 -8.35 -2.68 -20.50
C ALA A 92 -7.47 -3.94 -20.50
N LYS A 93 -7.55 -4.77 -21.56
CA LYS A 93 -6.72 -5.99 -21.70
C LYS A 93 -5.24 -5.65 -21.80
N GLU A 94 -4.89 -4.59 -22.53
CA GLU A 94 -3.50 -4.14 -22.68
C GLU A 94 -2.95 -3.56 -21.38
N ASN A 95 -3.74 -2.76 -20.63
CA ASN A 95 -3.37 -2.31 -19.29
C ASN A 95 -3.09 -3.50 -18.36
N LEU A 96 -3.98 -4.51 -18.35
CA LEU A 96 -3.82 -5.71 -17.53
C LEU A 96 -2.54 -6.47 -17.90
N ALA A 97 -2.32 -6.71 -19.20
CA ALA A 97 -1.13 -7.41 -19.70
C ALA A 97 0.15 -6.64 -19.37
N PHE A 98 0.13 -5.31 -19.47
CA PHE A 98 1.25 -4.44 -19.11
C PHE A 98 1.63 -4.58 -17.63
N PHE A 99 0.67 -4.41 -16.71
CA PHE A 99 0.94 -4.52 -15.28
C PHE A 99 1.36 -5.93 -14.86
N ALA A 100 0.80 -6.96 -15.49
CA ALA A 100 1.18 -8.34 -15.20
C ALA A 100 2.62 -8.64 -15.65
N GLN A 101 3.06 -8.12 -16.80
CA GLN A 101 4.47 -8.22 -17.23
C GLN A 101 5.41 -7.48 -16.27
N LEU A 102 5.03 -6.28 -15.79
CA LEU A 102 5.81 -5.56 -14.77
C LEU A 102 5.94 -6.32 -13.46
N LYS A 103 4.94 -7.14 -13.12
CA LYS A 103 4.95 -8.04 -11.95
C LYS A 103 5.64 -9.37 -12.20
N GLY A 104 6.21 -9.59 -13.40
CA GLY A 104 6.93 -10.81 -13.76
C GLY A 104 6.01 -12.01 -14.06
N VAL A 105 4.74 -11.78 -14.39
CA VAL A 105 3.83 -12.85 -14.82
C VAL A 105 4.25 -13.34 -16.20
N GLU A 106 4.46 -14.66 -16.33
CA GLU A 106 4.90 -15.25 -17.59
C GLU A 106 3.86 -15.08 -18.69
N ARG A 107 4.33 -14.84 -19.92
CA ARG A 107 3.46 -14.54 -21.06
C ARG A 107 2.42 -15.62 -21.34
N HIS A 108 2.75 -16.89 -21.08
CA HIS A 108 1.84 -18.02 -21.25
C HIS A 108 0.65 -17.98 -20.27
N GLN A 109 0.77 -17.27 -19.14
CA GLN A 109 -0.28 -17.12 -18.13
C GLN A 109 -1.22 -15.94 -18.46
N LEU A 110 -0.80 -15.04 -19.34
CA LEU A 110 -1.57 -13.85 -19.77
C LEU A 110 -2.55 -14.14 -20.92
N THR A 111 -2.46 -15.32 -21.51
CA THR A 111 -3.25 -15.74 -22.68
C THR A 111 -4.30 -16.81 -22.34
N ALA A 112 -4.54 -17.09 -21.06
CA ALA A 112 -5.57 -18.03 -20.66
C ALA A 112 -6.97 -17.44 -20.93
N GLU A 113 -7.64 -18.02 -21.92
CA GLU A 113 -9.11 -17.96 -22.11
C GLU A 113 -9.77 -19.12 -21.38
#